data_AF-A0A813DN37-F1
#
_entry.id   AF-A0A813DN37-F1
#
_cell.length_a   1.000
_cell.length_b   1.000
_cell.length_c   1.000
_cell.angle_alpha   90.00
_cell.angle_beta   90.00
_cell.angle_gamma   90.00
#
_symmetry.space_group_name_H-M   'P 1'
#
loop_
_entity.id
_entity.type
_entity.pdbx_description
1 polymer ?
#
loop_
_entity_poly.entity_id
_entity_poly.type
_entity_poly.pdbx_seq_one_letter_code
_entity_poly.pdbx_strand_id
1 'polypeptide(L)'
;MSNGTCMKTDCDRAHPEGAALREARERWGQHLLQKRTLAANPDDPHEEQEKRCHAARAAVFAEWIIEVFGPVEKLRAAGGVLEVAGGRGELAFELGVKRGIPCTVLDPRCPGGGQPAACWHDWKLSRPQRLWLKAQGIRSYAAGQAHVAGCPLLQCKALVSEALAGAASGEADAAGPADKAADPHDDQPPQRLAAEMESSLLGSAEGQGVPPPPLPFHDSSRSGTEQRGWREVLGSCGVVVGLHPDQATGGVLELAQALGRPFAVVPCCTFADDFPERCLADGRPVRTYQDLVEWLEGSGSGKGLAQKEFLKFVGKNLVVYQAPA
;
A
#
# COMPACT_ATOMS: atom_id res chain seq x y z
N MET A 1 4.73 -18.21 -12.89
CA MET A 1 5.22 -19.12 -13.97
C MET A 1 6.20 -18.32 -14.83
N SER A 2 7.35 -18.86 -15.24
CA SER A 2 8.39 -18.06 -15.92
C SER A 2 7.88 -17.34 -17.20
N ASN A 3 8.44 -16.16 -17.47
CA ASN A 3 8.19 -15.33 -18.66
C ASN A 3 8.61 -15.99 -19.99
N GLY A 4 9.04 -17.26 -19.96
CA GLY A 4 9.50 -18.02 -21.12
C GLY A 4 10.99 -17.89 -21.37
N THR A 5 11.75 -17.39 -20.39
CA THR A 5 13.21 -17.24 -20.50
C THR A 5 13.83 -17.68 -19.19
N CYS A 6 14.71 -18.68 -19.25
CA CYS A 6 15.51 -19.12 -18.11
C CYS A 6 16.97 -18.84 -18.45
N MET A 7 17.63 -18.01 -17.65
CA MET A 7 19.05 -17.66 -17.82
C MET A 7 19.99 -18.60 -17.08
N LYS A 8 19.44 -19.60 -16.36
CA LYS A 8 20.24 -20.61 -15.67
C LYS A 8 20.69 -21.67 -16.66
N THR A 9 21.99 -21.89 -16.74
CA THR A 9 22.61 -22.90 -17.61
C THR A 9 22.36 -24.32 -17.12
N ASP A 10 22.07 -24.51 -15.83
CA ASP A 10 21.73 -25.79 -15.23
C ASP A 10 20.45 -25.62 -14.40
N CYS A 11 19.30 -25.90 -15.02
CA CYS A 11 17.99 -25.65 -14.44
C CYS A 11 17.10 -26.88 -14.54
N ASP A 12 16.84 -27.52 -13.41
CA ASP A 12 16.02 -28.74 -13.30
C ASP A 12 14.50 -28.49 -13.43
N ARG A 13 14.09 -27.28 -13.80
CA ARG A 13 12.67 -26.92 -13.98
C ARG A 13 12.22 -27.24 -15.40
N ALA A 14 10.93 -27.49 -15.58
CA ALA A 14 10.35 -27.69 -16.90
C ALA A 14 10.35 -26.39 -17.72
N HIS A 15 10.88 -26.43 -18.95
CA HIS A 15 10.89 -25.31 -19.90
C HIS A 15 10.12 -25.71 -21.18
N PRO A 16 8.79 -25.86 -21.12
CA PRO A 16 8.02 -26.19 -22.31
C PRO A 16 8.10 -25.04 -23.32
N GLU A 17 8.09 -25.38 -24.61
CA GLU A 17 8.11 -24.44 -25.73
C GLU A 17 6.89 -24.62 -26.64
N GLY A 18 6.66 -23.67 -27.55
CA GLY A 18 5.62 -23.78 -28.58
C GLY A 18 4.23 -24.09 -28.05
N ALA A 19 3.61 -25.18 -28.53
CA ALA A 19 2.29 -25.63 -28.11
C ALA A 19 2.24 -26.03 -26.63
N ALA A 20 3.24 -26.77 -26.14
CA ALA A 20 3.32 -27.20 -24.75
C ALA A 20 3.40 -26.02 -23.78
N LEU A 21 4.08 -24.92 -24.17
CA LEU A 21 4.10 -23.70 -23.37
C LEU A 21 2.71 -23.03 -23.30
N ARG A 22 1.98 -23.00 -24.42
CA ARG A 22 0.62 -22.44 -24.47
C ARG A 22 -0.32 -23.22 -23.56
N GLU A 23 -0.31 -24.55 -23.64
CA GLU A 23 -1.11 -25.43 -22.78
C GLU A 23 -0.74 -25.31 -21.30
N ALA A 24 0.56 -25.20 -20.98
CA ALA A 24 0.99 -24.98 -19.60
C ALA A 24 0.45 -23.65 -19.05
N ARG A 25 0.54 -22.56 -19.84
CA ARG A 25 0.01 -21.24 -19.49
C ARG A 25 -1.50 -21.25 -19.30
N GLU A 26 -2.24 -21.95 -20.17
CA GLU A 26 -3.69 -22.11 -20.04
C GLU A 26 -4.07 -22.83 -18.75
N ARG A 27 -3.44 -23.98 -18.46
CA ARG A 27 -3.66 -24.73 -17.22
C ARG A 27 -3.37 -23.89 -15.97
N TRP A 28 -2.32 -23.10 -15.99
CA TRP A 28 -2.02 -22.18 -14.89
C TRP A 28 -3.01 -21.03 -14.78
N GLY A 29 -3.48 -20.48 -15.90
CA GLY A 29 -4.55 -19.50 -15.90
C GLY A 29 -5.81 -20.06 -15.23
N GLN A 30 -6.21 -21.28 -15.58
CA GLN A 30 -7.33 -21.98 -14.96
C GLN A 30 -7.09 -22.24 -13.46
N HIS A 31 -5.88 -22.65 -13.07
CA HIS A 31 -5.50 -22.85 -11.66
C HIS A 31 -5.57 -21.55 -10.85
N LEU A 32 -5.09 -20.44 -11.40
CA LEU A 32 -5.18 -19.12 -10.77
C LEU A 32 -6.63 -18.67 -10.64
N LEU A 33 -7.46 -18.89 -11.67
CA LEU A 33 -8.89 -18.58 -11.61
C LEU A 33 -9.58 -19.39 -10.52
N GLN A 34 -9.35 -20.71 -10.47
CA GLN A 34 -9.91 -21.58 -9.43
C GLN A 34 -9.47 -21.14 -8.03
N LYS A 35 -8.19 -20.81 -7.84
CA LYS A 35 -7.69 -20.27 -6.58
C LYS A 35 -8.37 -18.97 -6.17
N ARG A 36 -8.61 -18.06 -7.11
CA ARG A 36 -9.34 -16.80 -6.85
C ARG A 36 -10.79 -17.06 -6.48
N THR A 37 -11.48 -17.94 -7.22
CA THR A 37 -12.86 -18.32 -6.92
C THR A 37 -12.98 -18.93 -5.51
N LEU A 38 -12.06 -19.81 -5.13
CA LEU A 38 -12.04 -20.41 -3.79
C LEU A 38 -11.68 -19.42 -2.68
N ALA A 39 -10.87 -18.41 -2.98
CA ALA A 39 -10.47 -17.37 -2.04
C ALA A 39 -11.41 -16.17 -2.01
N ALA A 40 -12.44 -16.14 -2.88
CA ALA A 40 -13.39 -15.06 -2.96
C ALA A 40 -14.14 -14.94 -1.64
N ASN A 41 -14.27 -13.71 -1.14
CA ASN A 41 -15.08 -13.45 0.04
C ASN A 41 -16.55 -13.50 -0.39
N PRO A 42 -17.40 -14.38 0.20
CA PRO A 42 -18.81 -14.46 -0.17
C PRO A 42 -19.59 -13.17 0.11
N ASP A 43 -19.09 -12.32 1.01
CA ASP A 43 -19.72 -11.04 1.36
C ASP A 43 -19.31 -9.89 0.42
N ASP A 44 -18.35 -10.11 -0.49
CA ASP A 44 -17.90 -9.10 -1.45
C ASP A 44 -18.96 -8.95 -2.56
N PRO A 45 -19.64 -7.78 -2.65
CA PRO A 45 -20.74 -7.60 -3.59
C PRO A 45 -20.26 -7.38 -5.03
N HIS A 46 -18.96 -7.13 -5.25
CA HIS A 46 -18.45 -6.77 -6.57
C HIS A 46 -18.14 -8.02 -7.39
N GLU A 47 -18.59 -8.02 -8.65
CA GLU A 47 -18.25 -9.08 -9.60
C GLU A 47 -16.76 -9.04 -9.97
N GLU A 48 -16.18 -10.18 -10.35
CA GLU A 48 -14.75 -10.26 -10.72
C GLU A 48 -14.39 -9.31 -11.87
N GLN A 49 -15.33 -9.08 -12.80
CA GLN A 49 -15.17 -8.18 -13.95
C GLN A 49 -15.14 -6.70 -13.57
N GLU A 50 -15.75 -6.34 -12.43
CA GLU A 50 -15.74 -4.96 -11.92
C GLU A 50 -14.45 -4.64 -11.14
N LYS A 51 -13.73 -5.68 -10.71
CA LYS A 51 -12.52 -5.53 -9.90
C LYS A 51 -11.33 -5.18 -10.77
N ARG A 52 -10.66 -4.08 -10.42
CA ARG A 52 -9.36 -3.76 -11.02
C ARG A 52 -8.30 -4.76 -10.57
N CYS A 53 -7.25 -4.90 -11.38
CA CYS A 53 -6.13 -5.78 -11.04
C CYS A 53 -5.42 -5.32 -9.74
N HIS A 54 -4.70 -6.23 -9.09
CA HIS A 54 -3.95 -5.94 -7.86
C HIS A 54 -2.98 -4.75 -8.00
N ALA A 55 -2.42 -4.49 -9.18
CA ALA A 55 -1.54 -3.35 -9.42
C ALA A 55 -2.25 -1.98 -9.30
N ALA A 56 -3.58 -1.94 -9.46
CA ALA A 56 -4.38 -0.73 -9.38
C ALA A 56 -4.93 -0.44 -7.96
N ARG A 57 -4.66 -1.30 -6.97
CA ARG A 57 -5.20 -1.18 -5.60
C ARG A 57 -4.95 0.19 -4.95
N ALA A 58 -3.77 0.77 -5.17
CA ALA A 58 -3.40 2.08 -4.65
C ALA A 58 -4.28 3.20 -5.26
N ALA A 59 -4.58 3.12 -6.55
CA ALA A 59 -5.45 4.08 -7.22
C ALA A 59 -6.90 3.97 -6.73
N VAL A 60 -7.41 2.74 -6.61
CA VAL A 60 -8.76 2.47 -6.08
C VAL A 60 -8.88 2.97 -4.65
N PHE A 61 -7.89 2.71 -3.80
CA PHE A 61 -7.92 3.17 -2.42
C PHE A 61 -7.79 4.70 -2.30
N ALA A 62 -6.98 5.34 -3.16
CA ALA A 62 -6.91 6.80 -3.22
C ALA A 62 -8.24 7.45 -3.64
N GLU A 63 -8.94 6.87 -4.63
CA GLU A 63 -10.28 7.31 -5.05
C GLU A 63 -11.27 7.21 -3.88
N TRP A 64 -11.29 6.05 -3.20
CA TRP A 64 -12.14 5.82 -2.05
C TRP A 64 -11.83 6.74 -0.85
N ILE A 65 -10.55 7.03 -0.57
CA ILE A 65 -10.15 7.99 0.48
C ILE A 65 -10.77 9.37 0.23
N ILE A 66 -10.79 9.84 -1.02
CA ILE A 66 -11.37 11.14 -1.38
C ILE A 66 -12.89 11.11 -1.23
N GLU A 67 -13.53 10.00 -1.59
CA GLU A 67 -14.96 9.82 -1.42
C GLU A 67 -15.37 9.88 0.06
N VAL A 68 -14.64 9.17 0.92
CA VAL A 68 -15.01 9.00 2.33
C VAL A 68 -14.53 10.14 3.23
N PHE A 69 -13.29 10.61 3.08
CA PHE A 69 -12.72 11.65 3.96
C PHE A 69 -12.94 13.07 3.40
N GLY A 70 -13.27 13.17 2.10
CA GLY A 70 -13.73 14.36 1.42
C GLY A 70 -12.80 14.84 0.30
N PRO A 71 -13.20 15.91 -0.41
CA PRO A 71 -12.51 16.37 -1.61
C PRO A 71 -11.06 16.78 -1.32
N VAL A 72 -10.26 16.85 -2.38
CA VAL A 72 -8.81 17.15 -2.35
C VAL A 72 -8.49 18.37 -1.49
N GLU A 73 -9.28 19.44 -1.61
CA GLU A 73 -9.10 20.70 -0.87
C GLU A 73 -9.29 20.51 0.64
N LYS A 74 -10.28 19.69 1.03
CA LYS A 74 -10.54 19.37 2.44
C LYS A 74 -9.40 18.53 3.02
N LEU A 75 -8.94 17.52 2.29
CA LEU A 75 -7.80 16.70 2.71
C LEU A 75 -6.52 17.53 2.83
N ARG A 76 -6.26 18.44 1.88
CA ARG A 76 -5.14 19.40 1.95
C ARG A 76 -5.24 20.30 3.18
N ALA A 77 -6.41 20.90 3.40
CA ALA A 77 -6.63 21.80 4.54
C ALA A 77 -6.52 21.08 5.89
N ALA A 78 -6.84 19.78 5.93
CA ALA A 78 -6.65 18.92 7.10
C ALA A 78 -5.19 18.46 7.29
N GLY A 79 -4.28 18.85 6.40
CA GLY A 79 -2.86 18.52 6.44
C GLY A 79 -2.47 17.24 5.66
N GLY A 80 -3.44 16.54 5.09
CA GLY A 80 -3.22 15.41 4.19
C GLY A 80 -3.35 14.04 4.87
N VAL A 81 -2.64 13.06 4.32
CA VAL A 81 -2.73 11.64 4.69
C VAL A 81 -1.42 11.18 5.33
N LEU A 82 -1.53 10.41 6.42
CA LEU A 82 -0.40 9.70 7.03
C LEU A 82 -0.53 8.21 6.70
N GLU A 83 0.34 7.68 5.85
CA GLU A 83 0.32 6.29 5.40
C GLU A 83 1.30 5.44 6.20
N VAL A 84 0.79 4.49 6.97
CA VAL A 84 1.58 3.53 7.76
C VAL A 84 1.91 2.29 6.93
N ALA A 85 3.15 1.84 7.03
CA ALA A 85 3.73 0.74 6.25
C ALA A 85 3.53 0.91 4.74
N GLY A 86 3.66 2.14 4.25
CA GLY A 86 3.32 2.54 2.89
C GLY A 86 4.14 1.92 1.77
N GLY A 87 5.05 0.98 2.05
CA GLY A 87 5.59 0.21 0.95
C GLY A 87 6.61 1.02 0.15
N ARG A 88 6.66 0.66 -1.14
CA ARG A 88 7.22 1.49 -2.24
C ARG A 88 6.41 2.75 -2.54
N GLY A 89 5.39 3.04 -1.73
CA GLY A 89 4.69 4.31 -1.71
C GLY A 89 3.70 4.48 -2.85
N GLU A 90 3.21 3.39 -3.44
CA GLU A 90 2.27 3.44 -4.57
C GLU A 90 1.03 4.28 -4.23
N LEU A 91 0.48 4.18 -3.01
CA LEU A 91 -0.65 5.02 -2.57
C LEU A 91 -0.23 6.49 -2.41
N ALA A 92 0.90 6.76 -1.77
CA ALA A 92 1.36 8.14 -1.63
C ALA A 92 1.72 8.79 -3.00
N PHE A 93 2.14 8.02 -4.02
CA PHE A 93 2.23 8.53 -5.40
C PHE A 93 0.85 8.90 -5.97
N GLU A 94 -0.15 8.03 -5.79
CA GLU A 94 -1.53 8.29 -6.20
C GLU A 94 -2.12 9.54 -5.52
N LEU A 95 -1.84 9.76 -4.24
CA LEU A 95 -2.32 10.91 -3.48
C LEU A 95 -1.52 12.17 -3.79
N GLY A 96 -0.20 12.13 -3.58
CA GLY A 96 0.68 13.30 -3.65
C GLY A 96 1.01 13.76 -5.06
N VAL A 97 1.29 12.83 -5.98
CA VAL A 97 1.75 13.18 -7.34
C VAL A 97 0.56 13.37 -8.28
N LYS A 98 -0.37 12.40 -8.31
CA LYS A 98 -1.49 12.47 -9.27
C LYS A 98 -2.60 13.44 -8.84
N ARG A 99 -2.79 13.64 -7.53
CA ARG A 99 -3.92 14.40 -6.98
C ARG A 99 -3.49 15.60 -6.12
N GLY A 100 -2.19 15.71 -5.82
CA GLY A 100 -1.63 16.80 -5.01
C GLY A 100 -2.11 16.80 -3.55
N ILE A 101 -2.61 15.69 -3.02
CA ILE A 101 -2.96 15.55 -1.60
C ILE A 101 -1.66 15.24 -0.84
N PRO A 102 -1.26 16.06 0.15
CA PRO A 102 -0.07 15.78 0.93
C PRO A 102 -0.14 14.38 1.53
N CYS A 103 0.92 13.59 1.38
CA CYS A 103 0.99 12.25 1.93
C CYS A 103 2.35 12.04 2.59
N THR A 104 2.35 11.66 3.86
CA THR A 104 3.56 11.29 4.60
C THR A 104 3.57 9.78 4.84
N VAL A 105 4.60 9.10 4.36
CA VAL A 105 4.79 7.66 4.57
C VAL A 105 5.60 7.40 5.84
N LEU A 106 5.01 6.64 6.76
CA LEU A 106 5.65 6.02 7.93
C LEU A 106 5.90 4.54 7.62
N ASP A 107 7.15 4.13 7.42
CA ASP A 107 7.47 2.73 7.12
C ASP A 107 8.75 2.35 7.88
N PRO A 108 8.89 1.16 8.47
CA PRO A 108 10.11 0.77 9.20
C PRO A 108 11.35 0.63 8.30
N ARG A 109 11.19 0.62 6.98
CA ARG A 109 12.30 0.83 6.03
C ARG A 109 12.73 2.31 5.96
N CYS A 110 12.07 3.19 6.71
CA CYS A 110 12.62 4.48 7.11
C CYS A 110 13.88 4.22 7.93
N PRO A 111 15.04 4.80 7.57
CA PRO A 111 16.28 4.59 8.29
C PRO A 111 16.23 5.25 9.68
N GLY A 112 15.63 4.57 10.64
CA GLY A 112 15.74 4.86 12.06
C GLY A 112 17.06 4.30 12.61
N GLY A 113 18.20 4.89 12.23
CA GLY A 113 19.50 4.70 12.88
C GLY A 113 20.35 3.50 12.45
N GLY A 114 21.65 3.76 12.24
CA GLY A 114 22.75 2.78 12.33
C GLY A 114 23.23 2.10 11.05
N GLN A 115 22.33 1.64 10.19
CA GLN A 115 22.68 1.09 8.87
C GLN A 115 21.72 1.63 7.82
N PRO A 116 22.19 1.99 6.61
CA PRO A 116 21.29 2.39 5.54
C PRO A 116 20.56 1.13 5.09
N ALA A 117 19.42 0.82 5.71
CA ALA A 117 18.38 0.02 5.06
C ALA A 117 18.08 0.74 3.76
N ALA A 118 18.70 0.30 2.64
CA ALA A 118 18.90 1.00 1.37
C ALA A 118 18.07 2.28 1.32
N CYS A 119 18.65 3.31 1.91
CA CYS A 119 17.97 4.52 2.30
C CYS A 119 17.12 5.02 1.14
N TRP A 120 15.83 5.17 1.40
CA TRP A 120 14.87 5.87 0.56
C TRP A 120 15.19 7.38 0.47
N HIS A 121 16.46 7.75 0.29
CA HIS A 121 16.82 9.13 0.07
C HIS A 121 16.12 9.69 -1.18
N ASP A 122 15.84 8.81 -2.16
CA ASP A 122 15.14 9.16 -3.40
C ASP A 122 13.98 8.20 -3.66
N TRP A 123 12.79 8.76 -3.86
CA TRP A 123 11.60 8.02 -4.25
C TRP A 123 11.84 7.26 -5.57
N LYS A 124 11.99 5.94 -5.55
CA LYS A 124 12.28 5.20 -6.79
C LYS A 124 11.01 4.97 -7.62
N LEU A 125 10.92 5.68 -8.74
CA LEU A 125 9.82 5.54 -9.69
C LEU A 125 9.71 4.11 -10.25
N SER A 126 8.60 3.44 -9.94
CA SER A 126 8.23 2.15 -10.53
C SER A 126 7.92 2.30 -12.02
N ARG A 127 7.95 1.20 -12.79
CA ARG A 127 7.61 1.25 -14.24
C ARG A 127 6.22 1.87 -14.49
N PRO A 128 5.14 1.47 -13.78
CA PRO A 128 3.84 2.10 -13.89
C PRO A 128 3.87 3.62 -13.68
N GLN A 129 4.54 4.08 -12.61
CA GLN A 129 4.65 5.51 -12.29
C GLN A 129 5.37 6.27 -13.41
N ARG A 130 6.44 5.71 -13.99
CA ARG A 130 7.14 6.32 -15.13
C ARG A 130 6.29 6.41 -16.38
N LEU A 131 5.47 5.39 -16.66
CA LEU A 131 4.57 5.41 -17.81
C LEU A 131 3.49 6.48 -17.65
N TRP A 132 2.93 6.62 -16.46
CA TRP A 132 2.00 7.71 -16.15
C TRP A 132 2.66 9.08 -16.31
N LEU A 133 3.85 9.30 -15.73
CA LEU A 133 4.60 10.56 -15.88
C LEU A 133 4.92 10.87 -17.34
N LYS A 134 5.28 9.86 -18.14
CA LYS A 134 5.52 10.00 -19.58
C LYS A 134 4.26 10.47 -20.32
N ALA A 135 3.09 9.96 -19.94
CA ALA A 135 1.80 10.41 -20.47
C ALA A 135 1.51 11.89 -20.09
N GLN A 136 2.03 12.35 -18.96
CA GLN A 136 2.01 13.77 -18.56
C GLN A 136 3.11 14.63 -19.20
N GLY A 137 3.89 14.08 -20.14
CA GLY A 137 4.97 14.80 -20.83
C GLY A 137 6.35 14.74 -20.14
N ILE A 138 6.46 14.06 -18.99
CA ILE A 138 7.72 13.92 -18.23
C ILE A 138 8.43 12.64 -18.69
N ARG A 139 9.36 12.78 -19.63
CA ARG A 139 9.88 11.65 -20.42
C ARG A 139 11.15 11.00 -19.88
N SER A 140 11.93 11.68 -19.03
CA SER A 140 13.18 11.13 -18.49
C SER A 140 13.01 10.71 -17.03
N TYR A 141 13.77 9.71 -16.60
CA TYR A 141 13.78 9.27 -15.21
C TYR A 141 14.14 10.43 -14.27
N ALA A 142 15.18 11.20 -14.61
CA ALA A 142 15.63 12.35 -13.82
C ALA A 142 14.55 13.45 -13.72
N ALA A 143 13.84 13.75 -14.81
CA ALA A 143 12.73 14.71 -14.77
C ALA A 143 11.56 14.18 -13.93
N GLY A 144 11.28 12.87 -13.99
CA GLY A 144 10.31 12.22 -13.12
C GLY A 144 10.70 12.32 -11.64
N GLN A 145 11.96 12.06 -11.32
CA GLN A 145 12.49 12.20 -9.97
C GLN A 145 12.35 13.63 -9.45
N ALA A 146 12.77 14.61 -10.25
CA ALA A 146 12.64 16.02 -9.90
C ALA A 146 11.16 16.44 -9.71
N HIS A 147 10.26 15.93 -10.55
CA HIS A 147 8.84 16.19 -10.42
C HIS A 147 8.27 15.64 -9.10
N VAL A 148 8.55 14.37 -8.78
CA VAL A 148 8.11 13.76 -7.52
C VAL A 148 8.71 14.45 -6.31
N ALA A 149 9.98 14.85 -6.37
CA ALA A 149 10.64 15.60 -5.30
C ALA A 149 10.00 16.98 -5.04
N GLY A 150 9.32 17.56 -6.04
CA GLY A 150 8.55 18.79 -5.90
C GLY A 150 7.11 18.58 -5.42
N CYS A 151 6.59 17.36 -5.42
CA CYS A 151 5.23 17.06 -4.95
C CYS A 151 5.16 17.09 -3.42
N PRO A 152 3.97 17.26 -2.82
CA PRO A 152 3.76 17.20 -1.38
C PRO A 152 3.82 15.75 -0.84
N LEU A 153 4.68 14.93 -1.43
CA LEU A 153 4.94 13.55 -1.08
C LEU A 153 6.16 13.50 -0.18
N LEU A 154 5.98 13.01 1.05
CA LEU A 154 7.02 12.97 2.04
C LEU A 154 7.20 11.55 2.56
N GLN A 155 8.45 11.19 2.82
CA GLN A 155 8.75 10.08 3.70
C GLN A 155 9.15 10.64 5.06
N CYS A 156 8.64 10.06 6.14
CA CYS A 156 9.12 10.41 7.46
C CYS A 156 10.59 10.05 7.58
N LYS A 157 11.39 10.97 8.12
CA LYS A 157 12.82 10.79 8.44
C LYS A 157 13.07 11.04 9.93
N ALA A 158 12.03 10.91 10.76
CA ALA A 158 12.13 11.17 12.19
C ALA A 158 12.93 10.04 12.85
N LEU A 159 13.91 10.41 13.68
CA LEU A 159 14.74 9.46 14.40
C LEU A 159 13.91 8.79 15.51
N VAL A 160 13.98 7.47 15.59
CA VAL A 160 13.54 6.75 16.78
C VAL A 160 14.66 6.85 17.79
N SER A 161 14.38 7.37 19.00
CA SER A 161 15.40 7.42 20.04
C SER A 161 15.77 6.01 20.49
N GLU A 162 17.04 5.79 20.85
CA GLU A 162 17.53 4.48 21.33
C GLU A 162 16.71 3.97 22.54
N ALA A 163 16.20 4.88 23.37
CA ALA A 163 15.34 4.55 24.52
C ALA A 163 13.98 3.92 24.13
N LEU A 164 13.40 4.31 22.98
CA LEU A 164 12.16 3.71 22.47
C LEU A 164 12.43 2.40 21.71
N ALA A 165 13.58 2.30 21.03
CA ALA A 165 14.00 1.06 20.39
C ALA A 165 14.23 -0.06 21.41
N GLY A 166 14.80 0.26 22.59
CA GLY A 166 15.02 -0.68 23.68
C GLY A 166 13.75 -1.26 24.31
N ALA A 167 12.66 -0.48 24.33
CA ALA A 167 11.37 -0.90 24.88
C ALA A 167 10.65 -1.92 23.98
N ALA A 168 10.88 -1.89 22.67
CA ALA A 168 10.35 -2.87 21.71
C ALA A 168 11.20 -4.16 21.64
N SER A 169 12.44 -4.13 22.11
CA SER A 169 13.34 -5.31 22.12
C SER A 169 13.30 -6.13 23.42
N GLY A 170 12.59 -5.66 24.44
CA GLY A 170 12.46 -6.38 25.72
C GLY A 170 11.32 -7.38 25.67
N GLU A 171 11.56 -8.54 25.04
CA GLU A 171 10.83 -9.83 25.11
C GLU A 171 10.71 -10.51 23.72
N ALA A 172 11.83 -10.91 23.12
CA ALA A 172 11.83 -11.92 22.05
C ALA A 172 13.23 -12.54 21.85
N ASP A 173 13.82 -13.12 22.88
CA ASP A 173 14.92 -14.08 22.71
C ASP A 173 14.33 -15.49 22.55
N ALA A 174 13.97 -15.83 21.32
CA ALA A 174 13.86 -17.21 20.87
C ALA A 174 14.28 -17.27 19.39
N ALA A 175 15.55 -17.59 19.16
CA ALA A 175 16.08 -17.95 17.86
C ALA A 175 15.39 -19.22 17.34
N GLY A 176 14.28 -19.05 16.61
CA GLY A 176 13.69 -20.07 15.75
C GLY A 176 14.44 -20.16 14.42
N PRO A 177 14.53 -21.35 13.78
CA PRO A 177 15.24 -21.49 12.52
C PRO A 177 14.56 -20.64 11.45
N ALA A 178 15.34 -19.74 10.86
CA ALA A 178 14.92 -18.91 9.73
C ALA A 178 14.67 -19.79 8.50
N ASP A 179 13.45 -20.29 8.36
CA ASP A 179 12.97 -20.81 7.08
C ASP A 179 12.66 -19.62 6.18
N LYS A 180 13.71 -19.18 5.46
CA LYS A 180 13.64 -18.23 4.36
C LYS A 180 12.85 -18.86 3.21
N ALA A 181 11.53 -18.79 3.27
CA ALA A 181 10.75 -18.65 2.05
C ALA A 181 10.82 -17.17 1.63
N ALA A 182 11.92 -16.80 0.97
CA ALA A 182 11.92 -15.62 0.14
C ALA A 182 10.77 -15.77 -0.85
N ASP A 183 9.78 -14.87 -0.83
CA ASP A 183 8.78 -14.79 -1.88
C ASP A 183 9.50 -14.54 -3.21
N PRO A 184 9.61 -15.53 -4.11
CA PRO A 184 10.40 -15.40 -5.31
C PRO A 184 9.48 -15.10 -6.49
N HIS A 185 8.40 -14.33 -6.34
CA HIS A 185 7.55 -13.98 -7.47
C HIS A 185 6.94 -12.57 -7.35
N ASP A 186 7.77 -11.55 -7.60
CA ASP A 186 7.31 -10.37 -8.37
C ASP A 186 7.07 -10.87 -9.81
N ASP A 187 5.99 -11.64 -9.99
CA ASP A 187 5.54 -12.18 -11.28
C ASP A 187 5.10 -10.98 -12.13
N GLN A 188 6.05 -10.44 -12.91
CA GLN A 188 5.71 -9.50 -13.97
C GLN A 188 4.66 -10.16 -14.88
N PRO A 189 3.58 -9.46 -15.21
CA PRO A 189 2.58 -10.00 -16.10
C PRO A 189 3.19 -10.31 -17.48
N PRO A 190 2.74 -11.39 -18.17
CA PRO A 190 3.13 -11.61 -19.56
C PRO A 190 2.78 -10.36 -20.39
N GLN A 191 3.58 -10.07 -21.43
CA GLN A 191 3.56 -8.80 -22.17
C GLN A 191 2.17 -8.33 -22.66
N ARG A 192 1.21 -9.25 -22.88
CA ARG A 192 -0.21 -8.91 -23.18
C ARG A 192 -0.97 -8.37 -21.96
N LEU A 193 -0.78 -8.97 -20.80
CA LEU A 193 -1.35 -8.52 -19.54
C LEU A 193 -0.66 -7.22 -19.06
N ALA A 194 0.60 -6.98 -19.46
CA ALA A 194 1.26 -5.69 -19.28
C ALA A 194 0.61 -4.59 -20.14
N ALA A 195 0.15 -4.90 -21.37
CA ALA A 195 -0.59 -3.96 -22.22
C ALA A 195 -2.03 -3.71 -21.71
N GLU A 196 -2.69 -4.72 -21.17
CA GLU A 196 -3.99 -4.58 -20.49
C GLU A 196 -3.87 -3.85 -19.14
N MET A 197 -2.77 -4.04 -18.41
CA MET A 197 -2.43 -3.25 -17.23
C MET A 197 -2.06 -1.82 -17.61
N GLU A 198 -1.33 -1.59 -18.69
CA GLU A 198 -1.07 -0.26 -19.24
C GLU A 198 -2.41 0.40 -19.62
N SER A 199 -3.33 -0.29 -20.29
CA SER A 199 -4.68 0.21 -20.61
C SER A 199 -5.55 0.48 -19.37
N SER A 200 -5.53 -0.41 -18.37
CA SER A 200 -6.30 -0.30 -17.13
C SER A 200 -5.74 0.77 -16.18
N LEU A 201 -4.42 0.97 -16.14
CA LEU A 201 -3.74 2.04 -15.41
C LEU A 201 -3.83 3.39 -16.13
N LEU A 202 -4.03 3.39 -17.45
CA LEU A 202 -4.25 4.57 -18.29
C LEU A 202 -5.74 4.90 -18.48
N GLY A 203 -6.65 4.14 -17.85
CA GLY A 203 -8.12 4.28 -17.84
C GLY A 203 -8.70 5.16 -18.94
N SER A 204 -9.27 4.56 -20.00
CA SER A 204 -10.01 5.22 -21.09
C SER A 204 -9.68 6.70 -21.28
N ALA A 205 -8.46 6.99 -21.72
CA ALA A 205 -8.04 8.32 -22.15
C ALA A 205 -8.65 8.72 -23.51
N GLU A 206 -9.91 8.36 -23.75
CA GLU A 206 -10.69 8.80 -24.91
C GLU A 206 -11.74 9.81 -24.42
N GLY A 207 -11.46 11.10 -24.65
CA GLY A 207 -12.51 12.11 -24.80
C GLY A 207 -12.81 13.04 -23.62
N GLN A 208 -12.12 12.96 -22.49
CA GLN A 208 -12.17 14.02 -21.46
C GLN A 208 -10.75 14.41 -21.10
N GLY A 209 -10.37 15.67 -21.37
CA GLY A 209 -9.03 16.18 -21.10
C GLY A 209 -8.66 15.93 -19.64
N VAL A 210 -7.71 15.02 -19.42
CA VAL A 210 -7.09 14.84 -18.11
C VAL A 210 -6.54 16.20 -17.73
N PRO A 211 -7.03 16.85 -16.66
CA PRO A 211 -6.53 18.15 -16.27
C PRO A 211 -5.02 18.05 -16.07
N PRO A 212 -4.24 19.08 -16.46
CA PRO A 212 -2.81 19.08 -16.18
C PRO A 212 -2.61 18.76 -14.69
N PRO A 213 -1.56 17.99 -14.34
CA PRO A 213 -1.29 17.70 -12.93
C PRO A 213 -1.34 19.02 -12.17
N PRO A 214 -2.07 19.10 -11.04
CA PRO A 214 -2.10 20.32 -10.26
C PRO A 214 -0.64 20.73 -10.01
N LEU A 215 -0.32 22.00 -10.26
CA LEU A 215 1.02 22.50 -9.98
C LEU A 215 1.39 22.05 -8.56
N PRO A 216 2.58 21.49 -8.35
CA PRO A 216 2.99 21.06 -7.03
C PRO A 216 2.74 22.22 -6.08
N PHE A 217 1.90 22.00 -5.06
CA PHE A 217 1.76 22.96 -3.99
C PHE A 217 3.13 23.03 -3.33
N HIS A 218 3.87 24.09 -3.64
CA HIS A 218 5.17 24.33 -3.05
C HIS A 218 4.91 24.92 -1.67
N ASP A 219 4.73 24.03 -0.69
CA ASP A 219 4.80 24.45 0.70
C ASP A 219 6.24 24.87 0.97
N SER A 220 6.50 26.17 0.87
CA SER A 220 7.83 26.76 1.09
C SER A 220 8.34 26.51 2.51
N SER A 221 7.47 26.05 3.42
CA SER A 221 7.84 25.63 4.78
C SER A 221 8.27 24.16 4.88
N ARG A 222 8.16 23.36 3.80
CA ARG A 222 8.44 21.91 3.81
C ARG A 222 9.58 21.56 2.85
N SER A 223 10.81 21.88 3.23
CA SER A 223 11.99 21.41 2.50
C SER A 223 12.17 19.89 2.66
N GLY A 224 12.53 19.17 1.59
CA GLY A 224 12.69 17.70 1.56
C GLY A 224 13.94 17.16 2.28
N THR A 225 14.72 18.05 2.89
CA THR A 225 16.05 17.74 3.48
C THR A 225 16.12 17.87 5.00
N GLU A 226 15.11 18.46 5.65
CA GLU A 226 15.14 18.65 7.11
C GLU A 226 14.59 17.43 7.86
N GLN A 227 15.34 17.02 8.89
CA GLN A 227 14.87 16.05 9.87
C GLN A 227 13.69 16.66 10.64
N ARG A 228 12.52 16.04 10.52
CA ARG A 228 11.30 16.48 11.23
C ARG A 228 11.24 15.82 12.61
N GLY A 229 10.71 16.56 13.58
CA GLY A 229 10.31 15.98 14.85
C GLY A 229 9.02 15.16 14.68
N TRP A 230 8.87 14.08 15.46
CA TRP A 230 7.64 13.26 15.45
C TRP A 230 6.38 14.08 15.68
N ARG A 231 6.42 15.11 16.54
CA ARG A 231 5.29 16.03 16.76
C ARG A 231 4.80 16.71 15.48
N GLU A 232 5.70 17.10 14.61
CA GLU A 232 5.35 17.76 13.35
C GLU A 232 4.74 16.75 12.37
N VAL A 233 5.39 15.59 12.20
CA VAL A 233 4.92 14.51 11.33
C VAL A 233 3.50 14.08 11.72
N LEU A 234 3.31 13.81 13.02
CA LEU A 234 2.06 13.32 13.58
C LEU A 234 0.96 14.38 13.69
N GLY A 235 1.32 15.65 13.93
CA GLY A 235 0.37 16.75 14.04
C GLY A 235 -0.23 17.20 12.71
N SER A 236 0.40 16.81 11.59
CA SER A 236 0.12 17.40 10.28
C SER A 236 -0.82 16.61 9.38
N CYS A 237 -1.51 15.55 9.85
CA CYS A 237 -2.41 14.77 9.00
C CYS A 237 -3.88 14.88 9.40
N GLY A 238 -4.76 14.76 8.39
CA GLY A 238 -6.21 14.70 8.56
C GLY A 238 -6.74 13.29 8.78
N VAL A 239 -6.02 12.27 8.31
CA VAL A 239 -6.39 10.84 8.39
C VAL A 239 -5.15 9.96 8.42
N VAL A 240 -5.23 8.84 9.16
CA VAL A 240 -4.19 7.79 9.18
C VAL A 240 -4.66 6.59 8.37
N VAL A 241 -3.86 6.10 7.44
CA VAL A 241 -4.24 4.97 6.56
C VAL A 241 -3.18 3.89 6.49
N GLY A 242 -3.59 2.68 6.12
CA GLY A 242 -2.68 1.58 5.78
C GLY A 242 -3.28 0.66 4.71
N LEU A 243 -2.57 0.51 3.58
CA LEU A 243 -2.99 -0.39 2.50
C LEU A 243 -2.13 -1.66 2.54
N HIS A 244 -2.69 -2.73 3.10
CA HIS A 244 -1.96 -3.98 3.38
C HIS A 244 -0.72 -3.75 4.26
N PRO A 245 -0.87 -3.14 5.45
CA PRO A 245 0.26 -2.69 6.28
C PRO A 245 0.97 -3.83 7.05
N ASP A 246 0.74 -5.09 6.67
CA ASP A 246 1.30 -6.29 7.31
C ASP A 246 1.23 -6.25 8.86
N GLN A 247 2.35 -6.43 9.55
CA GLN A 247 2.43 -6.39 11.02
C GLN A 247 1.91 -5.07 11.61
N ALA A 248 2.01 -3.96 10.88
CA ALA A 248 1.62 -2.64 11.34
C ALA A 248 0.10 -2.38 11.28
N THR A 249 -0.72 -3.39 10.97
CA THR A 249 -2.18 -3.28 10.94
C THR A 249 -2.75 -2.69 12.23
N GLY A 250 -2.36 -3.20 13.41
CA GLY A 250 -2.79 -2.63 14.69
C GLY A 250 -2.22 -1.22 14.94
N GLY A 251 -0.98 -0.98 14.52
CA GLY A 251 -0.32 0.31 14.63
C GLY A 251 -1.03 1.44 13.88
N VAL A 252 -1.75 1.16 12.79
CA VAL A 252 -2.62 2.15 12.12
C VAL A 252 -3.68 2.68 13.10
N LEU A 253 -4.34 1.78 13.82
CA LEU A 253 -5.44 2.12 14.73
C LEU A 253 -4.92 2.83 15.97
N GLU A 254 -3.87 2.28 16.60
CA GLU A 254 -3.24 2.88 17.78
C GLU A 254 -2.78 4.31 17.49
N LEU A 255 -2.17 4.52 16.32
CA LEU A 255 -1.73 5.84 15.89
C LEU A 255 -2.92 6.78 15.66
N ALA A 256 -3.95 6.33 14.96
CA ALA A 256 -5.14 7.14 14.73
C ALA A 256 -5.82 7.55 16.04
N GLN A 257 -5.95 6.62 16.99
CA GLN A 257 -6.49 6.87 18.33
C GLN A 257 -5.63 7.87 19.11
N ALA A 258 -4.31 7.68 19.14
CA ALA A 258 -3.38 8.57 19.82
C ALA A 258 -3.44 10.01 19.27
N LEU A 259 -3.69 10.17 17.97
CA LEU A 259 -3.84 11.48 17.32
C LEU A 259 -5.28 12.01 17.34
N GLY A 260 -6.24 11.21 17.80
CA GLY A 260 -7.67 11.52 17.71
C GLY A 260 -8.14 11.74 16.27
N ARG A 261 -7.52 11.07 15.29
CA ARG A 261 -7.79 11.18 13.86
C ARG A 261 -8.64 10.01 13.35
N PRO A 262 -9.42 10.22 12.28
CA PRO A 262 -10.05 9.12 11.56
C PRO A 262 -9.00 8.18 10.96
N PHE A 263 -9.41 6.95 10.64
CA PHE A 263 -8.54 5.95 10.02
C PHE A 263 -9.19 5.15 8.90
N ALA A 264 -8.37 4.54 8.05
CA ALA A 264 -8.79 3.48 7.14
C ALA A 264 -7.66 2.45 6.94
N VAL A 265 -7.98 1.16 7.10
CA VAL A 265 -7.02 0.08 6.92
C VAL A 265 -7.58 -1.01 6.03
N VAL A 266 -6.77 -1.48 5.07
CA VAL A 266 -7.07 -2.69 4.30
C VAL A 266 -6.18 -3.81 4.86
N PRO A 267 -6.70 -4.66 5.77
CA PRO A 267 -5.90 -5.74 6.37
C PRO A 267 -5.54 -6.83 5.34
N CYS A 268 -4.41 -7.50 5.55
CA CYS A 268 -3.94 -8.61 4.71
C CYS A 268 -3.69 -9.91 5.50
N CYS A 269 -2.97 -9.82 6.62
CA CYS A 269 -2.46 -10.95 7.40
C CYS A 269 -2.64 -10.70 8.90
N THR A 270 -2.85 -11.77 9.68
CA THR A 270 -3.11 -11.69 11.12
C THR A 270 -1.85 -11.51 11.95
N PHE A 271 -0.76 -12.15 11.53
CA PHE A 271 0.48 -12.26 12.30
C PHE A 271 0.20 -12.73 13.75
N ALA A 272 -0.67 -13.73 13.89
CA ALA A 272 -1.21 -14.15 15.19
C ALA A 272 -0.14 -14.59 16.20
N ASP A 273 1.00 -15.10 15.73
CA ASP A 273 2.11 -15.50 16.59
C ASP A 273 2.99 -14.30 17.01
N ASP A 274 3.03 -13.23 16.20
CA ASP A 274 3.72 -11.97 16.54
C ASP A 274 2.86 -11.07 17.45
N PHE A 275 1.54 -11.26 17.45
CA PHE A 275 0.57 -10.46 18.22
C PHE A 275 -0.39 -11.34 19.04
N PRO A 276 0.13 -12.20 19.95
CA PRO A 276 -0.68 -13.12 20.75
C PRO A 276 -1.66 -12.42 21.70
N GLU A 277 -1.44 -11.13 22.00
CA GLU A 277 -2.28 -10.29 22.84
C GLU A 277 -3.55 -9.78 22.15
N ARG A 278 -3.65 -9.89 20.81
CA ARG A 278 -4.87 -9.51 20.09
C ARG A 278 -5.98 -10.52 20.36
N CYS A 279 -6.99 -10.07 21.10
CA CYS A 279 -8.18 -10.85 21.43
C CYS A 279 -9.46 -10.12 21.01
N LEU A 280 -10.46 -10.87 20.56
CA LEU A 280 -11.83 -10.41 20.36
C LEU A 280 -12.47 -10.04 21.71
N ALA A 281 -13.63 -9.38 21.66
CA ALA A 281 -14.35 -8.94 22.85
C ALA A 281 -14.78 -10.09 23.79
N ASP A 282 -14.94 -11.29 23.25
CA ASP A 282 -15.25 -12.51 24.01
C ASP A 282 -14.02 -13.24 24.57
N GLY A 283 -12.81 -12.69 24.35
CA GLY A 283 -11.54 -13.22 24.81
C GLY A 283 -10.89 -14.25 23.88
N ARG A 284 -11.50 -14.60 22.73
CA ARG A 284 -10.85 -15.48 21.75
C ARG A 284 -9.65 -14.78 21.07
N PRO A 285 -8.52 -15.47 20.84
CA PRO A 285 -7.37 -14.88 20.17
C PRO A 285 -7.65 -14.67 18.68
N VAL A 286 -7.10 -13.59 18.11
CA VAL A 286 -7.19 -13.27 16.69
C VAL A 286 -6.26 -14.19 15.89
N ARG A 287 -6.82 -15.19 15.20
CA ARG A 287 -6.02 -16.17 14.44
C ARG A 287 -6.38 -16.24 12.96
N THR A 288 -7.60 -15.86 12.59
CA THR A 288 -8.09 -15.85 11.22
C THR A 288 -8.24 -14.43 10.68
N TYR A 289 -8.34 -14.31 9.35
CA TYR A 289 -8.59 -13.02 8.71
C TYR A 289 -9.91 -12.40 9.19
N GLN A 290 -10.93 -13.21 9.41
CA GLN A 290 -12.23 -12.79 9.94
C GLN A 290 -12.09 -12.26 11.37
N ASP A 291 -11.34 -12.95 12.24
CA ASP A 291 -11.07 -12.46 13.59
C ASP A 291 -10.35 -11.09 13.56
N LEU A 292 -9.42 -10.90 12.63
CA LEU A 292 -8.72 -9.62 12.50
C LEU A 292 -9.67 -8.50 12.08
N VAL A 293 -10.56 -8.76 11.12
CA VAL A 293 -11.59 -7.78 10.71
C VAL A 293 -12.51 -7.45 11.88
N GLU A 294 -13.01 -8.45 12.59
CA GLU A 294 -13.88 -8.27 13.76
C GLU A 294 -13.17 -7.47 14.88
N TRP A 295 -11.90 -7.78 15.13
CA TRP A 295 -11.06 -7.05 16.08
C TRP A 295 -10.89 -5.58 15.69
N LEU A 296 -10.66 -5.30 14.40
CA LEU A 296 -10.55 -3.93 13.88
C LEU A 296 -11.88 -3.16 14.00
N GLU A 297 -13.01 -3.82 13.72
CA GLU A 297 -14.35 -3.24 13.85
C GLU A 297 -14.66 -2.88 15.32
N GLY A 298 -14.28 -3.77 16.25
CA GLY A 298 -14.47 -3.59 17.70
C GLY A 298 -13.52 -2.58 18.35
N SER A 299 -12.37 -2.30 17.72
CA SER A 299 -11.31 -1.41 18.24
C SER A 299 -11.58 0.08 17.97
N GLY A 300 -12.83 0.47 17.67
CA GLY A 300 -13.20 1.86 17.37
C GLY A 300 -12.79 2.84 18.47
N SER A 301 -12.17 3.96 18.09
CA SER A 301 -11.97 5.09 19.01
C SER A 301 -13.34 5.58 19.46
N GLY A 302 -13.52 5.98 20.73
CA GLY A 302 -14.82 6.40 21.31
C GLY A 302 -15.59 7.55 20.62
N LYS A 303 -15.20 7.92 19.38
CA LYS A 303 -15.85 8.82 18.42
C LYS A 303 -16.80 8.11 17.43
N GLY A 304 -16.99 6.79 17.51
CA GLY A 304 -17.96 6.05 16.68
C GLY A 304 -17.53 4.61 16.37
N LEU A 305 -18.47 3.77 15.93
CA LEU A 305 -18.18 2.42 15.48
C LEU A 305 -17.44 2.46 14.13
N ALA A 306 -16.42 1.60 13.99
CA ALA A 306 -15.78 1.42 12.69
C ALA A 306 -16.75 0.75 11.71
N GLN A 307 -16.59 1.07 10.43
CA GLN A 307 -17.37 0.58 9.31
C GLN A 307 -16.47 -0.28 8.42
N LYS A 308 -17.08 -1.07 7.54
CA LYS A 308 -16.36 -1.85 6.53
C LYS A 308 -16.98 -1.71 5.15
N GLU A 309 -16.14 -1.78 4.14
CA GLU A 309 -16.55 -1.70 2.74
C GLU A 309 -15.62 -2.53 1.84
N PHE A 310 -16.13 -3.06 0.74
CA PHE A 310 -15.32 -3.76 -0.26
C PHE A 310 -14.87 -2.80 -1.35
N LEU A 311 -13.57 -2.76 -1.60
CA LEU A 311 -12.95 -1.97 -2.67
C LEU A 311 -12.93 -2.75 -3.98
N LYS A 312 -13.06 -2.05 -5.11
CA LYS A 312 -13.10 -2.65 -6.46
C LYS A 312 -11.72 -3.05 -6.99
N PHE A 313 -10.99 -3.90 -6.27
CA PHE A 313 -9.77 -4.54 -6.75
C PHE A 313 -9.65 -6.01 -6.32
N VAL A 314 -8.90 -6.80 -7.09
CA VAL A 314 -8.69 -8.24 -6.82
C VAL A 314 -7.73 -8.44 -5.64
N GLY A 315 -8.08 -9.37 -4.74
CA GLY A 315 -7.27 -9.76 -3.59
C GLY A 315 -7.96 -9.43 -2.26
N LYS A 316 -7.18 -9.13 -1.22
CA LYS A 316 -7.72 -8.63 0.05
C LYS A 316 -8.18 -7.18 -0.14
N ASN A 317 -9.49 -6.98 -0.29
CA ASN A 317 -10.08 -5.70 -0.70
C ASN A 317 -11.08 -5.12 0.29
N LEU A 318 -11.28 -5.73 1.45
CA LEU A 318 -12.10 -5.15 2.51
C LEU A 318 -11.31 -4.04 3.21
N VAL A 319 -11.87 -2.83 3.26
CA VAL A 319 -11.37 -1.75 4.11
C VAL A 319 -12.18 -1.71 5.40
N VAL A 320 -11.51 -1.52 6.53
CA VAL A 320 -12.12 -1.18 7.82
C VAL A 320 -11.72 0.25 8.16
N TYR A 321 -12.69 1.09 8.51
CA TYR A 321 -12.44 2.54 8.64
C TYR A 321 -13.34 3.22 9.66
N GLN A 322 -12.89 4.37 10.13
CA GLN A 322 -13.69 5.31 10.92
C GLN A 322 -13.66 6.66 10.22
N ALA A 323 -14.81 7.07 9.68
CA ALA A 323 -14.98 8.38 9.04
C ALA A 323 -14.90 9.53 10.06
N PRO A 324 -14.62 10.78 9.62
CA PRO A 324 -14.74 11.95 10.48
C PRO A 324 -16.18 12.09 10.99
N ALA A 325 -16.35 12.52 12.24
CA ALA A 325 -17.66 12.87 12.80
C ALA A 325 -18.28 14.10 12.12
#